data_AF-A0A444YPV6-F1
#
_entry.id   AF-A0A444YPV6-F1
#
_cell.length_a   1.000
_cell.length_b   1.000
_cell.length_c   1.000
_cell.angle_alpha   90.00
_cell.angle_beta   90.00
_cell.angle_gamma   90.00
#
_symmetry.space_group_name_H-M   'P 1'
#
loop_
_entity.id
_entity.type
_entity.pdbx_description
1 polymer ?
#
loop_
_entity_poly.entity_id
_entity_poly.type
_entity_poly.pdbx_seq_one_letter_code
_entity_poly.pdbx_strand_id
1 'polypeptide(L)'
;MVDQTIFTPVSELLDKIHGRFSHLAWVQTDRKSGGLGDLKYPLISDVTKSISKSYGVLIPDQGIALRGLFIIDKEGVIQHSTINNLAIGRSVDETKRTLQALQYVQENPDEVCPAGWKPGEKSMKPDPKLSKEYFAAV
;
A
#
# COMPACT_ATOMS: atom_id res chain seq x y z
N MET A 1 -9.19 -15.60 6.04
CA MET A 1 -8.71 -15.08 4.74
C MET A 1 -8.24 -13.65 4.99
N VAL A 2 -6.91 -13.46 4.98
CA VAL A 2 -6.12 -12.22 4.93
C VAL A 2 -6.53 -11.03 5.81
N ASP A 3 -5.94 -10.96 7.01
CA ASP A 3 -6.03 -9.83 7.95
C ASP A 3 -4.87 -8.82 7.80
N GLN A 4 -4.31 -8.70 6.60
CA GLN A 4 -3.31 -7.68 6.28
C GLN A 4 -3.98 -6.54 5.52
N THR A 5 -3.77 -5.32 5.98
CA THR A 5 -4.45 -4.14 5.43
C THR A 5 -3.50 -3.37 4.53
N ILE A 6 -3.84 -3.26 3.25
CA ILE A 6 -3.24 -2.25 2.37
C ILE A 6 -3.95 -0.94 2.70
N PHE A 7 -3.20 0.01 3.24
CA PHE A 7 -3.72 1.32 3.60
C PHE A 7 -3.16 2.39 2.66
N THR A 8 -4.05 3.08 1.97
CA THR A 8 -3.70 4.29 1.22
C THR A 8 -4.36 5.47 1.93
N PRO A 9 -3.59 6.36 2.59
CA PRO A 9 -4.14 7.37 3.47
C PRO A 9 -5.15 8.31 2.82
N VAL A 10 -5.20 8.42 1.49
CA VAL A 10 -6.11 9.32 0.80
C VAL A 10 -6.49 8.76 -0.59
N SER A 11 -7.79 8.63 -0.85
CA SER A 11 -8.31 8.74 -2.22
C SER A 11 -8.30 10.22 -2.59
N GLU A 12 -7.48 10.56 -3.57
CA GLU A 12 -7.28 11.94 -4.05
C GLU A 12 -8.56 12.74 -4.24
N LEU A 13 -8.43 14.04 -3.92
CA LEU A 13 -9.37 15.14 -4.12
C LEU A 13 -10.80 14.86 -3.63
N LEU A 14 -11.24 15.59 -2.62
CA LEU A 14 -12.43 16.45 -2.77
C LEU A 14 -12.62 17.33 -1.53
N ASP A 15 -13.19 18.49 -1.80
CA ASP A 15 -13.18 19.71 -1.02
C ASP A 15 -13.39 19.58 0.49
N LYS A 16 -12.79 20.56 1.16
CA LYS A 16 -12.82 20.92 2.60
C LYS A 16 -14.23 20.98 3.22
N ILE A 17 -15.29 20.83 2.44
CA ILE A 17 -16.66 21.08 2.84
C ILE A 17 -17.49 19.79 2.94
N HIS A 18 -17.26 18.73 2.14
CA HIS A 18 -18.13 17.54 2.14
C HIS A 18 -17.46 16.22 1.69
N GLY A 19 -16.30 15.84 2.24
CA GLY A 19 -15.51 14.70 1.78
C GLY A 19 -16.30 13.38 1.57
N ARG A 20 -17.10 12.94 2.55
CA ARG A 20 -17.94 11.72 2.43
C ARG A 20 -19.03 11.77 1.35
N PHE A 21 -19.63 12.95 1.12
CA PHE A 21 -20.64 13.13 0.08
C PHE A 21 -20.00 13.19 -1.30
N SER A 22 -18.80 13.75 -1.37
CA SER A 22 -18.00 13.79 -2.59
C SER A 22 -17.54 12.39 -3.01
N HIS A 23 -17.13 11.55 -2.04
CA HIS A 23 -16.83 10.14 -2.28
C HIS A 23 -18.06 9.39 -2.82
N LEU A 24 -19.24 9.60 -2.21
CA LEU A 24 -20.47 8.96 -2.65
C LEU A 24 -20.85 9.37 -4.08
N ALA A 25 -20.79 10.67 -4.40
CA ALA A 25 -21.05 11.17 -5.74
C ALA A 25 -20.10 10.54 -6.78
N TRP A 26 -18.82 10.35 -6.42
CA TRP A 26 -17.83 9.77 -7.32
C TRP A 26 -18.03 8.26 -7.52
N VAL A 27 -18.46 7.54 -6.49
CA VAL A 27 -18.89 6.12 -6.57
C VAL A 27 -20.14 5.96 -7.42
N GLN A 28 -21.11 6.88 -7.31
CA GLN A 28 -22.35 6.86 -8.11
C GLN A 28 -22.15 7.27 -9.57
N THR A 29 -21.00 7.83 -9.92
CA THR A 29 -20.67 8.22 -11.30
C THR A 29 -20.10 7.04 -12.07
N ASP A 30 -20.56 6.83 -13.31
CA ASP A 30 -20.04 5.78 -14.19
C ASP A 30 -18.56 5.95 -14.53
N ARG A 31 -17.84 4.84 -14.65
CA ARG A 31 -16.41 4.83 -15.03
C ARG A 31 -16.14 5.48 -16.38
N LYS A 32 -17.06 5.32 -17.34
CA LYS A 32 -16.96 5.96 -18.66
C LYS A 32 -17.00 7.49 -18.58
N SER A 33 -17.58 8.02 -17.52
CA SER A 33 -17.72 9.45 -17.25
C SER A 33 -16.67 9.94 -16.23
N GLY A 34 -15.63 9.15 -15.95
CA GLY A 34 -14.59 9.50 -14.97
C GLY A 34 -14.93 9.21 -13.51
N GLY A 35 -16.00 8.44 -13.26
CA GLY A 35 -16.37 7.97 -11.93
C GLY A 35 -15.66 6.69 -11.49
N LEU A 36 -15.90 6.26 -10.25
CA LEU A 36 -15.31 5.03 -9.69
C LEU A 36 -16.19 3.79 -9.93
N GLY A 37 -17.51 3.98 -10.04
CA GLY A 37 -18.48 2.90 -9.97
C GLY A 37 -18.43 2.16 -8.63
N ASP A 38 -18.97 0.94 -8.60
CA ASP A 38 -19.00 0.13 -7.38
C ASP A 38 -17.58 -0.27 -6.92
N LEU A 39 -17.30 0.00 -5.65
CA LEU A 39 -16.06 -0.37 -4.97
C LEU A 39 -16.33 -1.48 -3.95
N LYS A 40 -15.37 -2.41 -3.85
CA LYS A 40 -15.39 -3.52 -2.88
C LYS A 40 -14.62 -3.21 -1.59
N TYR A 41 -14.16 -1.98 -1.43
CA TYR A 41 -13.35 -1.53 -0.31
C TYR A 41 -13.81 -0.13 0.13
N PRO A 42 -13.62 0.24 1.41
CA PRO A 42 -14.05 1.52 1.91
C PRO A 42 -13.18 2.67 1.37
N LEU A 43 -13.81 3.83 1.15
CA LEU A 43 -13.13 5.10 0.91
C LEU A 43 -13.17 5.96 2.17
N ILE A 44 -12.01 6.15 2.80
CA ILE A 44 -11.88 6.93 4.04
C ILE A 44 -11.71 8.40 3.71
N SER A 45 -12.49 9.27 4.37
CA SER A 45 -12.40 10.72 4.21
C SER A 45 -11.58 11.36 5.33
N ASP A 46 -10.44 11.96 4.98
CA ASP A 46 -9.55 12.66 5.91
C ASP A 46 -9.81 14.19 5.92
N VAL A 47 -11.01 14.59 6.35
CA VAL A 47 -11.45 16.01 6.32
C VAL A 47 -10.55 16.90 7.19
N THR A 48 -10.09 16.36 8.34
CA THR A 48 -9.21 17.07 9.29
C THR A 48 -7.75 17.09 8.85
N LYS A 49 -7.38 16.33 7.81
CA LYS A 49 -6.01 16.15 7.33
C LYS A 49 -5.07 15.50 8.36
N SER A 50 -5.62 14.98 9.46
CA SER A 50 -4.84 14.42 10.55
C SER A 50 -4.21 13.08 10.17
N ILE A 51 -4.89 12.30 9.32
CA ILE A 51 -4.38 11.01 8.85
C ILE A 51 -3.21 11.26 7.87
N SER A 52 -3.41 12.14 6.88
CA SER A 52 -2.37 12.51 5.92
C SER A 52 -1.12 13.08 6.61
N LYS A 53 -1.34 13.85 7.69
CA LYS A 53 -0.26 14.40 8.52
C LYS A 53 0.44 13.31 9.34
N SER A 54 -0.29 12.40 9.97
CA SER A 54 0.33 11.34 10.79
C SER A 54 1.14 10.35 9.97
N TYR A 55 0.73 10.10 8.72
CA TYR A 55 1.48 9.28 7.76
C TYR A 55 2.56 10.05 6.99
N GLY A 56 2.75 11.35 7.27
CA GLY A 56 3.81 12.16 6.66
C GLY A 56 3.65 12.41 5.15
N VAL A 57 2.45 12.22 4.60
CA VAL A 57 2.17 12.37 3.16
C VAL A 57 1.48 13.68 2.81
N LEU A 58 1.07 14.48 3.80
CA LEU A 58 0.44 15.77 3.58
C LEU A 58 1.44 16.79 3.01
N ILE A 59 1.09 17.43 1.90
CA ILE A 59 1.74 18.64 1.38
C ILE A 59 1.04 19.84 2.05
N PRO A 60 1.66 20.50 3.05
CA PRO A 60 0.95 21.50 3.87
C PRO A 60 0.43 22.68 3.05
N ASP A 61 1.24 23.15 2.10
CA ASP A 61 0.97 24.35 1.29
C ASP A 61 -0.20 24.15 0.33
N GLN A 62 -0.37 22.94 -0.17
CA GLN A 62 -1.45 22.59 -1.12
C GLN A 62 -2.64 21.94 -0.41
N GLY A 63 -2.45 21.47 0.82
CA GLY A 63 -3.49 20.83 1.61
C GLY A 63 -3.97 19.50 1.03
N ILE A 64 -3.16 18.83 0.21
CA ILE A 64 -3.41 17.53 -0.41
C ILE A 64 -2.34 16.53 0.02
N ALA A 65 -2.59 15.23 -0.11
CA ALA A 65 -1.60 14.20 0.17
C ALA A 65 -0.84 13.78 -1.11
N LEU A 66 0.43 13.43 -0.96
CA LEU A 66 1.19 12.64 -1.93
C LEU A 66 0.54 11.27 -2.14
N ARG A 67 0.94 10.57 -3.20
CA ARG A 67 0.45 9.23 -3.53
C ARG A 67 1.12 8.17 -2.64
N GLY A 68 0.81 8.21 -1.35
CA GLY A 68 1.28 7.27 -0.34
C GLY A 68 0.50 5.95 -0.35
N LEU A 69 1.21 4.84 -0.24
CA LEU A 69 0.67 3.51 0.02
C LEU A 69 1.49 2.87 1.12
N PHE A 70 0.79 2.26 2.08
CA PHE A 70 1.38 1.60 3.23
C PHE A 70 0.83 0.17 3.32
N ILE A 71 1.69 -0.80 3.59
CA ILE A 71 1.27 -2.16 3.93
C ILE A 71 1.48 -2.31 5.43
N ILE A 72 0.39 -2.64 6.12
CA ILE A 72 0.34 -2.80 7.56
C ILE A 72 0.08 -4.27 7.86
N ASP A 73 0.90 -4.86 8.73
CA ASP A 73 0.71 -6.24 9.17
C ASP A 73 -0.44 -6.39 10.18
N LYS A 74 -0.61 -7.61 10.69
CA LYS A 74 -1.71 -7.96 11.60
C LYS A 74 -1.51 -7.35 12.99
N GLU A 75 -0.27 -7.04 13.32
CA GLU A 75 0.18 -6.43 14.56
C GLU A 75 0.06 -4.90 14.53
N GLY A 76 -0.36 -4.34 13.38
CA GLY A 76 -0.52 -2.90 13.20
C GLY A 76 0.79 -2.16 12.89
N VAL A 77 1.84 -2.89 12.52
CA VAL A 77 3.16 -2.35 12.19
C VAL A 77 3.23 -2.09 10.68
N ILE A 78 3.76 -0.92 10.32
CA ILE A 78 4.01 -0.56 8.92
C ILE A 78 5.24 -1.33 8.44
N GLN A 79 5.04 -2.21 7.46
CA GLN A 79 6.10 -3.07 6.89
C GLN A 79 6.63 -2.54 5.56
N HIS A 80 5.81 -1.79 4.83
CA HIS A 80 6.21 -1.20 3.56
C HIS A 80 5.55 0.16 3.36
N SER A 81 6.28 1.06 2.70
CA SER A 81 5.75 2.33 2.22
C SER A 81 6.24 2.62 0.80
N THR A 82 5.34 3.12 -0.04
CA THR A 82 5.64 3.69 -1.35
C THR A 82 5.02 5.08 -1.41
N ILE A 83 5.82 6.10 -1.69
CA ILE A 83 5.38 7.49 -1.76
C ILE A 83 5.79 8.06 -3.11
N ASN A 84 4.81 8.25 -3.99
CA ASN A 84 5.02 8.85 -5.31
C ASN A 84 4.55 10.31 -5.34
N ASN A 85 5.17 11.09 -6.22
CA ASN A 85 4.67 12.42 -6.56
C ASN A 85 3.32 12.33 -7.30
N LEU A 86 2.56 13.42 -7.34
CA LEU A 86 1.18 13.50 -7.86
C LEU A 86 1.04 13.06 -9.33
N ALA A 87 2.09 13.20 -10.13
CA ALA A 87 2.08 12.84 -11.55
C ALA A 87 2.39 11.35 -11.82
N ILE A 88 2.83 10.58 -10.81
CA ILE A 88 3.34 9.22 -11.00
C ILE A 88 2.39 8.22 -10.36
N GLY A 89 1.73 7.41 -11.19
CA GLY A 89 0.87 6.32 -10.75
C GLY A 89 1.61 5.25 -9.93
N ARG A 90 0.86 4.45 -9.18
CA ARG A 90 1.39 3.31 -8.41
C ARG A 90 1.20 2.00 -9.18
N SER A 91 1.98 0.98 -8.83
CA SER A 91 1.84 -0.37 -9.38
C SER A 91 1.08 -1.28 -8.42
N VAL A 92 -0.03 -1.84 -8.90
CA VAL A 92 -0.81 -2.86 -8.17
C VAL A 92 -0.03 -4.17 -8.08
N ASP A 93 0.70 -4.55 -9.14
CA ASP A 93 1.49 -5.78 -9.18
C ASP A 93 2.61 -5.75 -8.15
N GLU A 94 3.28 -4.60 -7.99
CA GLU A 94 4.35 -4.46 -7.00
C GLU A 94 3.82 -4.45 -5.56
N THR A 95 2.65 -3.83 -5.36
CA THR A 95 1.95 -3.88 -4.07
C THR A 95 1.60 -5.33 -3.70
N LYS A 96 1.06 -6.09 -4.67
CA LYS A 96 0.73 -7.51 -4.49
C LYS A 96 1.98 -8.35 -4.21
N ARG A 97 3.06 -8.14 -4.96
CA ARG A 97 4.34 -8.84 -4.78
C ARG A 97 4.90 -8.62 -3.38
N THR A 98 4.92 -7.37 -2.94
CA THR A 98 5.43 -6.99 -1.61
C THR A 98 4.55 -7.56 -0.50
N LEU A 99 3.23 -7.54 -0.66
CA LEU A 99 2.29 -8.17 0.28
C LEU A 99 2.55 -9.68 0.40
N GLN A 100 2.73 -10.37 -0.72
CA GLN A 100 3.03 -11.80 -0.73
C GLN A 100 4.38 -12.11 -0.10
N ALA A 101 5.39 -11.27 -0.32
CA ALA A 101 6.70 -11.39 0.32
C ALA A 101 6.59 -11.24 1.84
N LEU A 102 5.82 -10.25 2.31
CA LEU A 102 5.54 -10.07 3.73
C LEU A 102 4.85 -11.30 4.34
N GLN A 103 3.83 -11.85 3.67
CA GLN A 103 3.14 -13.06 4.13
C GLN A 103 4.11 -14.24 4.22
N TYR A 104 4.97 -14.41 3.20
CA TYR A 104 5.94 -15.49 3.15
C TYR A 104 6.92 -15.47 4.32
N VAL A 105 7.52 -14.31 4.63
CA VAL A 105 8.47 -14.19 5.76
C VAL A 105 7.77 -14.31 7.12
N GLN A 106 6.50 -13.92 7.22
CA GLN A 106 5.71 -14.14 8.45
C GLN A 106 5.37 -15.61 8.67
N GLU A 107 5.10 -16.36 7.61
CA GLU A 107 4.86 -17.81 7.65
C GLU A 107 6.17 -18.61 7.79
N ASN A 108 7.30 -18.05 7.37
CA ASN A 108 8.64 -18.65 7.43
C ASN A 108 9.63 -17.70 8.13
N PRO A 109 9.61 -17.60 9.47
CA PRO A 109 10.39 -16.61 10.22
C PRO A 109 11.91 -16.73 10.05
N ASP A 110 12.40 -17.90 9.66
CA ASP A 110 13.83 -18.17 9.43
C ASP A 110 14.27 -17.80 8.00
N GLU A 111 13.41 -17.19 7.19
CA GLU A 111 13.67 -16.88 5.79
C GLU A 111 13.42 -15.41 5.45
N VAL A 112 14.13 -14.94 4.42
CA VAL A 112 13.99 -13.61 3.84
C VAL A 112 13.83 -13.70 2.32
N CYS A 113 13.08 -12.75 1.77
CA CYS A 113 12.83 -12.62 0.33
C CYS A 113 13.93 -11.77 -0.35
N PRO A 114 14.65 -12.31 -1.34
CA PRO A 114 15.63 -11.57 -2.14
C PRO A 114 15.01 -10.45 -3.00
N ALA A 115 15.87 -9.67 -3.65
CA ALA A 115 15.43 -8.62 -4.57
C ALA A 115 14.59 -9.20 -5.72
N GLY A 116 13.43 -8.60 -5.98
CA GLY A 116 12.52 -9.04 -7.04
C GLY A 116 11.75 -10.33 -6.75
N TRP A 117 11.88 -10.90 -5.54
CA TRP A 117 11.27 -12.18 -5.18
C TRP A 117 9.77 -12.24 -5.51
N LYS A 118 9.36 -13.37 -6.06
CA LYS A 118 7.97 -13.75 -6.33
C LYS A 118 7.63 -15.11 -5.72
N PRO A 119 6.34 -15.39 -5.45
CA PRO A 119 5.92 -16.70 -4.97
C PRO A 119 6.43 -17.84 -5.87
N GLY A 120 7.07 -18.83 -5.25
CA GLY A 120 7.70 -19.97 -5.93
C GLY A 120 9.20 -19.79 -6.23
N GLU A 121 9.75 -18.59 -6.08
CA GLU A 121 11.19 -18.35 -6.18
C GLU A 121 11.90 -18.67 -4.86
N LYS A 122 13.20 -19.01 -4.96
CA LYS A 122 14.02 -19.33 -3.80
C LYS A 122 14.15 -18.13 -2.85
N SER A 123 13.89 -18.38 -1.59
CA SER A 123 14.20 -17.51 -0.46
C SER A 123 15.62 -17.77 0.06
N MET A 124 16.04 -17.01 1.07
CA MET A 124 17.34 -17.15 1.72
C MET A 124 17.18 -17.16 3.23
N LYS A 125 18.00 -17.92 3.94
CA LYS A 125 18.10 -17.81 5.41
C LYS A 125 19.03 -16.65 5.78
N PRO A 126 18.64 -15.74 6.69
CA PRO A 126 19.45 -14.59 7.09
C PRO A 126 20.57 -14.98 8.07
N ASP A 127 21.37 -15.99 7.73
CA ASP A 127 22.55 -16.44 8.48
C ASP A 127 23.79 -16.48 7.56
N PRO A 128 24.97 -16.00 7.97
CA PRO A 128 26.17 -15.95 7.11
C PRO A 128 26.67 -17.30 6.58
N LYS A 129 26.34 -18.42 7.24
CA LYS A 129 26.70 -19.76 6.79
C LYS A 129 25.60 -20.33 5.90
N LEU A 130 24.33 -20.22 6.32
CA LEU A 130 23.19 -20.80 5.60
C LEU A 130 22.85 -20.03 4.31
N SER A 131 23.07 -18.72 4.28
CA SER A 131 22.87 -17.90 3.06
C SER A 131 23.73 -18.35 1.88
N LYS A 132 24.86 -19.04 2.12
CA LYS A 132 25.71 -19.60 1.07
C LYS A 132 24.99 -20.62 0.19
N GLU A 133 24.00 -21.32 0.73
CA GLU A 133 23.17 -22.26 -0.05
C GLU A 133 22.37 -21.52 -1.14
N TYR A 134 21.89 -20.32 -0.83
CA TYR A 134 21.22 -19.45 -1.80
C TYR A 134 22.23 -18.94 -2.85
N PHE A 135 23.35 -18.36 -2.41
CA PHE A 135 24.36 -17.81 -3.33
C PHE A 135 25.07 -18.84 -4.21
N ALA A 136 25.10 -20.11 -3.81
CA ALA A 136 25.65 -21.18 -4.66
C ALA A 136 24.70 -21.60 -5.78
N ALA A 137 23.41 -21.25 -5.70
CA ALA A 137 22.37 -21.68 -6.62
C ALA A 137 21.82 -20.58 -7.53
N VAL A 138 22.34 -19.35 -7.39
CA VAL A 138 22.06 -18.16 -8.22
C VAL A 138 23.29 -17.88 -9.07
#